data_AF-A0A2S5CFU5-F1
#
_entry.id   AF-A0A2S5CFU5-F1
#
_cell.length_a   1.000
_cell.length_b   1.000
_cell.length_c   1.000
_cell.angle_alpha   90.00
_cell.angle_beta   90.00
_cell.angle_gamma   90.00
#
_symmetry.space_group_name_H-M   'P 1'
#
loop_
_entity.id
_entity.type
_entity.pdbx_description
1 polymer ?
#
loop_
_entity_poly.entity_id
_entity_poly.type
_entity_poly.pdbx_seq_one_letter_code
_entity_poly.pdbx_strand_id
1 'polypeptide(L)'
;MTAAPKRRKPQGIPPSEVRAEITRLYQTAANGTELAAALTACHYALTRSTRRAILVTDPQGGEHNLLSRIAIPREEALSKLADLNPDSLPLKKSREREAAVKCFLTPAEKSELISRADQAELSLSGYIRALIFANAAQQPKASRRPMTDKQELVKLRQELRTIGGHLSELAAIQHPIGGFDNKTFAELCSAHENALKAILSALSKP
;
A
#
# COMPACT_ATOMS: atom_id res chain seq x y z
N MET A 1 -0.02 -12.86 24.55
CA MET A 1 -0.59 -11.80 23.69
C MET A 1 0.48 -10.73 23.45
N THR A 2 1.31 -10.90 22.44
CA THR A 2 2.41 -9.99 22.12
C THR A 2 1.89 -8.82 21.30
N ALA A 3 1.96 -7.61 21.87
CA ALA A 3 1.52 -6.38 21.23
C ALA A 3 2.23 -6.14 19.89
N ALA A 4 1.46 -5.87 18.84
CA ALA A 4 1.99 -5.55 17.52
C ALA A 4 2.97 -4.37 17.59
N PRO A 5 4.12 -4.41 16.89
CA PRO A 5 5.10 -3.33 16.96
C PRO A 5 4.47 -2.05 16.42
N LYS A 6 4.38 -1.02 17.29
CA LYS A 6 3.97 0.34 16.92
C LYS A 6 4.77 0.76 15.69
N ARG A 7 4.07 1.15 14.61
CA ARG A 7 4.69 1.76 13.42
C ARG A 7 5.65 2.84 13.90
N ARG A 8 6.94 2.74 13.56
CA ARG A 8 7.90 3.82 13.83
C ARG A 8 7.27 5.09 13.26
N LYS A 9 7.02 6.08 14.13
CA LYS A 9 6.63 7.42 13.66
C LYS A 9 7.70 7.86 12.66
N PRO A 10 7.33 8.39 11.49
CA PRO A 10 8.31 8.96 10.59
C PRO A 10 9.12 9.96 11.42
N GLN A 11 10.43 9.72 11.53
CA GLN A 11 11.37 10.73 12.00
C GLN A 11 11.34 11.80 10.91
N GLY A 12 10.91 13.01 11.24
CA GLY A 12 10.66 14.04 10.23
C GLY A 12 9.68 15.12 10.67
N ILE A 13 9.73 16.22 9.92
CA ILE A 13 8.70 17.25 9.90
C ILE A 13 7.37 16.57 9.54
N PRO A 14 6.26 16.87 10.23
CA PRO A 14 4.99 16.22 9.96
C PRO A 14 4.60 16.42 8.48
N PRO A 15 4.05 15.39 7.81
CA PRO A 15 3.76 15.44 6.37
C PRO A 15 2.89 16.61 5.91
N SER A 16 2.05 17.16 6.80
CA SER A 16 1.22 18.34 6.55
C SER A 16 2.04 19.63 6.43
N GLU A 17 3.06 19.81 7.27
CA GLU A 17 3.95 20.98 7.24
C GLU A 17 4.84 20.94 6.00
N VAL A 18 5.43 19.78 5.69
CA VAL A 18 6.20 19.58 4.45
C VAL A 18 5.35 19.88 3.22
N ARG A 19 4.08 19.46 3.21
CA ARG A 19 3.14 19.75 2.11
C ARG A 19 2.89 21.24 1.97
N ALA A 20 2.62 21.94 3.07
CA ALA A 20 2.36 23.37 3.07
C ALA A 20 3.57 24.16 2.55
N GLU A 21 4.77 23.81 3.02
CA GLU A 21 6.01 24.47 2.62
C GLU A 21 6.36 24.22 1.15
N ILE A 22 6.34 22.96 0.69
CA ILE A 22 6.60 22.63 -0.73
C ILE A 22 5.57 23.32 -1.64
N THR A 23 4.30 23.34 -1.25
CA THR A 23 3.25 24.02 -2.02
C THR A 23 3.51 25.53 -2.10
N ARG A 24 3.92 26.16 -0.99
CA ARG A 24 4.29 27.58 -0.97
C ARG A 24 5.46 27.87 -1.91
N LEU A 25 6.54 27.08 -1.83
CA LEU A 25 7.71 27.23 -2.71
C LEU A 25 7.34 27.03 -4.19
N TYR A 26 6.47 26.06 -4.47
CA TYR A 26 5.94 25.82 -5.82
C TYR A 26 5.15 27.01 -6.37
N GLN A 27 4.35 27.67 -5.54
CA GLN A 27 3.56 28.84 -5.94
C GLN A 27 4.45 30.06 -6.25
N THR A 28 5.54 30.24 -5.49
CA THR A 28 6.45 31.38 -5.67
C THR A 28 7.40 31.21 -6.87
N ALA A 29 7.86 30.00 -7.16
CA ALA A 29 8.74 29.74 -8.30
C ALA A 29 8.02 29.98 -9.64
N ALA A 30 8.72 30.47 -10.67
CA ALA A 30 8.14 30.61 -12.01
C ALA A 30 8.18 29.30 -12.81
N ASN A 31 9.20 28.46 -12.57
CA ASN A 31 9.47 27.22 -13.30
C ASN A 31 10.09 26.14 -12.36
N GLY A 32 10.37 24.95 -12.89
CA GLY A 32 10.90 23.84 -12.13
C GLY A 32 12.35 24.02 -11.68
N THR A 33 13.16 24.76 -12.44
CA THR A 33 14.55 25.09 -12.07
C THR A 33 14.62 26.06 -10.89
N GLU A 34 13.78 27.10 -10.88
CA GLU A 34 13.61 28.01 -9.73
C GLU A 34 13.08 27.29 -8.50
N LEU A 35 12.11 26.37 -8.69
CA LEU A 35 11.64 25.54 -7.59
C LEU A 35 12.76 24.68 -7.01
N ALA A 36 13.62 24.11 -7.86
CA ALA A 36 14.75 23.32 -7.40
C ALA A 36 15.75 24.16 -6.61
N ALA A 37 16.02 25.39 -7.04
CA ALA A 37 16.85 26.34 -6.31
C ALA A 37 16.22 26.72 -4.96
N ALA A 38 14.91 27.00 -4.94
CA ALA A 38 14.18 27.37 -3.73
C ALA A 38 14.13 26.22 -2.70
N LEU A 39 13.92 24.99 -3.16
CA LEU A 39 14.00 23.79 -2.33
C LEU A 39 15.40 23.62 -1.74
N THR A 40 16.44 23.79 -2.55
CA THR A 40 17.84 23.70 -2.09
C THR A 40 18.16 24.78 -1.05
N ALA A 41 17.66 26.01 -1.23
CA ALA A 41 17.81 27.10 -0.27
C ALA A 41 17.14 26.80 1.08
N CYS A 42 16.04 26.05 1.07
CA CYS A 42 15.36 25.56 2.27
C CYS A 42 15.92 24.21 2.79
N HIS A 43 17.14 23.82 2.38
CA HIS A 43 17.81 22.58 2.77
C HIS A 43 17.09 21.28 2.36
N TYR A 44 16.21 21.35 1.37
CA TYR A 44 15.63 20.16 0.75
C TYR A 44 16.55 19.64 -0.36
N ALA A 45 16.73 18.33 -0.43
CA ALA A 45 17.49 17.69 -1.50
C ALA A 45 16.55 17.03 -2.53
N LEU A 46 16.71 17.40 -3.80
CA LEU A 46 16.01 16.76 -4.91
C LEU A 46 16.78 15.54 -5.40
N THR A 47 16.08 14.42 -5.51
CA THR A 47 16.63 13.15 -6.00
C THR A 47 15.65 12.49 -6.95
N ARG A 48 16.15 11.60 -7.80
CA ARG A 48 15.29 10.76 -8.65
C ARG A 48 15.14 9.36 -8.06
N SER A 49 13.92 8.84 -8.10
CA SER A 49 13.61 7.43 -7.80
C SER A 49 13.94 6.51 -8.98
N THR A 50 14.15 5.22 -8.73
CA THR A 50 14.31 4.19 -9.77
C THR A 50 13.12 4.10 -10.73
N ARG A 51 11.91 4.49 -10.27
CA ARG A 51 10.69 4.57 -11.10
C ARG A 51 10.50 5.94 -11.77
N ARG A 52 11.56 6.74 -11.89
CA ARG A 52 11.56 8.10 -12.48
C ARG A 52 10.67 9.12 -11.76
N ALA A 53 10.24 8.85 -10.53
CA ALA A 53 9.57 9.87 -9.71
C ALA A 53 10.60 10.85 -9.12
N ILE A 54 10.27 12.13 -9.10
CA ILE A 54 11.07 13.15 -8.40
C ILE A 54 10.74 13.08 -6.91
N LEU A 55 11.78 12.89 -6.11
CA LEU A 55 11.72 12.77 -4.65
C LEU A 55 12.38 13.99 -4.02
N VAL A 56 11.76 14.48 -2.95
CA VAL A 56 12.30 15.50 -2.07
C VAL A 56 12.70 14.83 -0.76
N THR A 57 13.94 15.03 -0.33
CA THR A 57 14.41 14.64 1.00
C THR A 57 14.43 15.89 1.87
N ASP A 58 13.72 15.84 3.01
CA ASP A 58 13.67 16.93 3.98
C ASP A 58 14.95 17.01 4.84
N PRO A 59 15.18 18.12 5.59
CA PRO A 59 16.38 18.29 6.42
C PRO A 59 16.53 17.24 7.52
N GLN A 60 15.45 16.55 7.89
CA GLN A 60 15.44 15.47 8.88
C GLN A 60 15.61 14.08 8.23
N GLY A 61 15.84 14.03 6.91
CA GLY A 61 16.04 12.79 6.15
C GLY A 61 14.76 12.09 5.71
N GLY A 62 13.59 12.69 5.91
CA GLY A 62 12.31 12.17 5.45
C GLY A 62 12.15 12.30 3.94
N GLU A 63 11.61 11.25 3.31
CA GLU A 63 11.44 11.18 1.85
C GLU A 63 10.00 11.42 1.44
N HIS A 64 9.80 12.27 0.44
CA HIS A 64 8.48 12.63 -0.06
C HIS A 64 8.47 12.65 -1.58
N ASN A 65 7.39 12.14 -2.18
CA ASN A 65 7.15 12.35 -3.62
C ASN A 65 6.75 13.81 -3.83
N LEU A 66 7.50 14.54 -4.67
CA LEU A 66 7.29 15.97 -4.91
C LEU A 66 5.84 16.26 -5.35
N LEU A 67 5.36 15.53 -6.37
CA LEU A 67 4.02 15.74 -6.94
C LEU A 67 2.91 15.42 -5.94
N SER A 68 3.13 14.48 -5.02
CA SER A 68 2.16 14.18 -3.96
C SER A 68 2.12 15.22 -2.84
N ARG A 69 3.10 16.14 -2.79
CA ARG A 69 3.19 17.21 -1.80
C ARG A 69 2.81 18.58 -2.34
N ILE A 70 2.63 18.72 -3.64
CA ILE A 70 2.06 19.92 -4.24
C ILE A 70 0.53 19.78 -4.17
N ALA A 71 -0.15 20.74 -3.57
CA ALA A 71 -1.61 20.71 -3.41
C ALA A 71 -2.38 21.16 -4.68
N ILE A 72 -1.92 20.79 -5.86
CA ILE A 72 -2.42 21.22 -7.19
C ILE A 72 -2.59 19.98 -8.07
N PRO A 73 -3.49 19.99 -9.08
CA PRO A 73 -3.60 18.89 -10.04
C PRO A 73 -2.25 18.49 -10.66
N ARG A 74 -2.06 17.19 -10.84
CA ARG A 74 -0.79 16.61 -11.28
C ARG A 74 -0.34 17.13 -12.64
N GLU A 75 -1.27 17.33 -13.57
CA GLU A 75 -0.97 17.77 -14.94
C GLU A 75 -0.38 19.18 -14.94
N GLU A 76 -0.98 20.10 -14.18
CA GLU A 76 -0.50 21.47 -14.01
C GLU A 76 0.89 21.49 -13.36
N ALA A 77 1.09 20.67 -12.31
CA ALA A 77 2.39 20.51 -11.67
C ALA A 77 3.47 20.01 -12.63
N LEU A 78 3.12 19.09 -13.53
CA LEU A 78 4.05 18.57 -14.54
C LEU A 78 4.40 19.61 -15.61
N SER A 79 3.43 20.42 -16.05
CA SER A 79 3.66 21.48 -17.03
C SER A 79 4.69 22.50 -16.53
N LYS A 80 4.61 22.88 -15.24
CA LYS A 80 5.57 23.83 -14.64
C LYS A 80 6.95 23.23 -14.37
N LEU A 81 7.02 21.90 -14.23
CA LEU A 81 8.26 21.14 -14.01
C LEU A 81 8.91 20.66 -15.32
N ALA A 82 8.38 21.03 -16.48
CA ALA A 82 8.84 20.51 -17.77
C ALA A 82 10.31 20.88 -18.08
N ASP A 83 10.80 21.98 -17.52
CA ASP A 83 12.19 22.44 -17.61
C ASP A 83 13.14 21.66 -16.69
N LEU A 84 12.63 21.00 -15.66
CA LEU A 84 13.44 20.21 -14.74
C LEU A 84 13.73 18.83 -15.36
N ASN A 85 14.94 18.64 -15.89
CA ASN A 85 15.37 17.35 -16.39
C ASN A 85 15.51 16.33 -15.22
N PRO A 86 14.67 15.28 -15.14
CA PRO A 86 14.76 14.32 -14.05
C PRO A 86 16.07 13.53 -14.07
N ASP A 87 16.66 13.33 -15.26
CA ASP A 87 17.86 12.51 -15.43
C ASP A 87 19.14 13.24 -14.98
N SER A 88 19.11 14.55 -14.80
CA SER A 88 20.21 15.31 -14.19
C SER A 88 20.21 15.23 -12.66
N LEU A 89 19.12 14.75 -12.03
CA LEU A 89 19.03 14.61 -10.58
C LEU A 89 19.76 13.35 -10.09
N PRO A 90 20.40 13.41 -8.90
CA PRO A 90 21.07 12.25 -8.32
C PRO A 90 20.07 11.11 -8.10
N LEU A 91 20.44 9.91 -8.57
CA LEU A 91 19.63 8.71 -8.38
C LEU A 91 19.73 8.26 -6.93
N LYS A 92 18.61 8.28 -6.21
CA LYS A 92 18.57 7.69 -4.86
C LYS A 92 18.47 6.17 -4.99
N LYS A 93 19.55 5.46 -4.63
CA LYS A 93 19.55 4.00 -4.53
C LYS A 93 18.63 3.57 -3.38
N SER A 94 17.36 3.33 -3.70
CA SER A 94 16.32 2.91 -2.73
C SER A 94 16.56 1.51 -2.12
N ARG A 95 17.55 0.74 -2.61
CA ARG A 95 17.81 -0.62 -2.16
C ARG A 95 19.30 -0.84 -1.94
N GLU A 96 19.67 -1.16 -0.70
CA GLU A 96 21.01 -1.60 -0.28
C GLU A 96 21.42 -2.97 -0.86
N ARG A 97 20.57 -3.60 -1.67
CA ARG A 97 20.84 -4.92 -2.25
C ARG A 97 21.31 -4.72 -3.69
N GLU A 98 22.63 -4.68 -3.85
CA GLU A 98 23.27 -4.37 -5.14
C GLU A 98 23.45 -5.60 -6.05
N ALA A 99 23.47 -6.81 -5.48
CA ALA A 99 23.68 -8.05 -6.22
C ALA A 99 22.43 -8.95 -6.23
N ALA A 100 22.21 -9.63 -7.37
CA ALA A 100 21.18 -10.65 -7.54
C ALA A 100 21.83 -12.04 -7.59
N VAL A 101 21.24 -12.99 -6.85
CA VAL A 101 21.61 -14.41 -6.91
C VAL A 101 20.59 -15.16 -7.76
N LYS A 102 21.06 -15.92 -8.74
CA LYS A 102 20.22 -16.80 -9.57
C LYS A 102 20.51 -18.25 -9.17
N CYS A 103 19.46 -19.06 -9.03
CA CYS A 103 19.57 -20.50 -8.85
C CYS A 103 18.56 -21.20 -9.77
N PHE A 104 18.91 -22.39 -10.23
CA PHE A 104 18.02 -23.25 -11.00
C PHE A 104 17.35 -24.22 -10.05
N LEU A 105 16.03 -24.38 -10.17
CA LEU A 105 15.21 -25.26 -9.36
C LEU A 105 14.27 -26.03 -10.28
N THR A 106 14.08 -27.31 -10.00
CA THR A 106 12.99 -28.08 -10.57
C THR A 106 11.64 -27.55 -10.06
N PRO A 107 10.52 -27.86 -10.76
CA PRO A 107 9.19 -27.47 -10.29
C PRO A 107 8.84 -28.00 -8.90
N ALA A 108 9.29 -29.22 -8.57
CA ALA A 108 9.09 -29.84 -7.26
C ALA A 108 9.83 -29.09 -6.15
N GLU A 109 11.13 -28.83 -6.34
CA GLU A 109 11.93 -28.07 -5.37
C GLU A 109 11.39 -26.66 -5.16
N LYS A 110 10.95 -25.99 -6.24
CA LYS A 110 10.34 -24.67 -6.14
C LYS A 110 9.05 -24.69 -5.32
N SER A 111 8.19 -25.69 -5.54
CA SER A 111 6.93 -25.85 -4.79
C SER A 111 7.20 -26.07 -3.30
N GLU A 112 8.14 -26.95 -2.97
CA GLU A 112 8.55 -27.22 -1.59
C GLU A 112 9.14 -25.97 -0.92
N LEU A 113 9.98 -25.22 -1.63
CA LEU A 113 10.58 -23.99 -1.13
C LEU A 113 9.54 -22.91 -0.85
N ILE A 114 8.50 -22.81 -1.68
CA ILE A 114 7.36 -21.91 -1.46
C ILE A 114 6.59 -22.35 -0.21
N SER A 115 6.25 -23.63 -0.10
CA SER A 115 5.54 -24.17 1.07
C SER A 115 6.27 -23.90 2.38
N ARG A 116 7.59 -24.12 2.41
CA ARG A 116 8.43 -23.82 3.59
C ARG A 116 8.50 -22.32 3.88
N ALA A 117 8.58 -21.48 2.85
CA ALA A 117 8.57 -20.03 3.03
C ALA A 117 7.24 -19.53 3.61
N ASP A 118 6.12 -20.09 3.14
CA ASP A 118 4.78 -19.77 3.63
C ASP A 118 4.57 -20.23 5.08
N GLN A 119 5.03 -21.44 5.43
CA GLN A 119 5.04 -21.93 6.83
C GLN A 119 5.86 -21.02 7.75
N ALA A 120 6.95 -20.44 7.25
CA ALA A 120 7.78 -19.50 8.00
C ALA A 120 7.23 -18.05 7.97
N GLU A 121 6.07 -17.81 7.36
CA GLU A 121 5.47 -16.48 7.14
C GLU A 121 6.43 -15.46 6.49
N LEU A 122 7.32 -15.95 5.63
CA LEU A 122 8.32 -15.15 4.92
C LEU A 122 8.05 -15.16 3.42
N SER A 123 8.46 -14.09 2.74
CA SER A 123 8.55 -14.15 1.27
C SER A 123 9.62 -15.16 0.88
N LEU A 124 9.49 -15.82 -0.27
CA LEU A 124 10.48 -16.78 -0.78
C LEU A 124 11.92 -16.25 -0.72
N SER A 125 12.16 -15.02 -1.20
CA SER A 125 13.49 -14.40 -1.14
C SER A 125 13.93 -14.08 0.29
N GLY A 126 12.99 -13.80 1.18
CA GLY A 126 13.27 -13.55 2.59
C GLY A 126 13.62 -14.83 3.34
N TYR A 127 12.91 -15.91 3.06
CA TYR A 127 13.14 -17.25 3.58
C TYR A 127 14.51 -17.78 3.15
N ILE A 128 14.83 -17.74 1.85
CA ILE A 128 16.15 -18.15 1.33
C ILE A 128 17.27 -17.36 2.00
N ARG A 129 17.10 -16.03 2.14
CA ARG A 129 18.11 -15.19 2.80
C ARG A 129 18.26 -15.54 4.28
N ALA A 130 17.17 -15.83 4.98
CA ALA A 130 17.20 -16.26 6.37
C ALA A 130 17.91 -17.60 6.54
N LEU A 131 17.73 -18.54 5.60
CA LEU A 131 18.46 -19.81 5.60
C LEU A 131 19.97 -19.61 5.36
N ILE A 132 20.35 -18.77 4.38
CA ILE A 132 21.76 -18.58 4.01
C ILE A 132 22.53 -17.76 5.05
N PHE A 133 21.90 -16.74 5.64
CA PHE A 133 22.56 -15.75 6.48
C PHE A 133 22.04 -15.71 7.92
N ALA A 134 21.52 -16.85 8.42
CA ALA A 134 20.73 -17.00 9.65
C ALA A 134 21.18 -16.16 10.86
N ASN A 135 22.47 -15.85 11.01
CA ASN A 135 23.03 -15.13 12.15
C ASN A 135 23.64 -13.73 11.86
N ALA A 136 23.72 -13.27 10.60
CA ALA A 136 24.56 -12.11 10.25
C ALA A 136 23.82 -10.87 9.70
N ALA A 137 22.54 -10.97 9.34
CA ALA A 137 21.83 -9.89 8.67
C ALA A 137 20.49 -9.56 9.31
N GLN A 138 20.12 -8.26 9.31
CA GLN A 138 18.75 -7.81 9.57
C GLN A 138 17.77 -8.70 8.81
N GLN A 139 17.05 -9.53 9.55
CA GLN A 139 16.13 -10.47 8.93
C GLN A 139 15.04 -9.67 8.19
N PRO A 140 14.65 -10.12 6.99
CA PRO A 140 13.59 -9.48 6.25
C PRO A 140 12.34 -9.47 7.12
N LYS A 141 11.82 -8.27 7.42
CA LYS A 141 10.58 -8.10 8.16
C LYS A 141 9.53 -9.02 7.53
N ALA A 142 8.86 -9.83 8.35
CA ALA A 142 7.83 -10.77 7.94
C ALA A 142 7.00 -10.16 6.80
N SER A 143 6.98 -10.87 5.68
CA SER A 143 6.37 -10.37 4.47
C SER A 143 4.89 -10.17 4.73
N ARG A 144 4.36 -8.99 4.40
CA ARG A 144 2.93 -8.65 4.55
C ARG A 144 2.01 -9.45 3.61
N ARG A 145 2.45 -10.58 3.04
CA ARG A 145 1.56 -11.40 2.22
C ARG A 145 0.62 -12.12 3.19
N PRO A 146 -0.68 -11.81 3.19
CA PRO A 146 -1.61 -12.70 3.86
C PRO A 146 -1.47 -14.08 3.17
N MET A 147 -1.36 -15.14 3.97
CA MET A 147 -1.52 -16.52 3.52
C MET A 147 -2.73 -16.62 2.59
N THR A 148 -2.75 -17.58 1.66
CA THR A 148 -3.88 -17.77 0.73
C THR A 148 -5.21 -17.79 1.46
N ASP A 149 -5.29 -18.49 2.60
CA ASP A 149 -6.46 -18.52 3.48
C ASP A 149 -6.80 -17.13 4.05
N LYS A 150 -5.78 -16.33 4.42
CA LYS A 150 -5.96 -14.93 4.84
C LYS A 150 -6.41 -14.05 3.67
N GLN A 151 -6.13 -14.38 2.40
CA GLN A 151 -6.64 -13.65 1.23
C GLN A 151 -8.12 -13.93 1.01
N GLU A 152 -8.55 -15.18 1.14
CA GLU A 152 -9.97 -15.56 1.06
C GLU A 152 -10.77 -14.90 2.19
N LEU A 153 -10.23 -14.87 3.42
CA LEU A 153 -10.84 -14.14 4.53
C LEU A 153 -10.91 -12.63 4.29
N VAL A 154 -9.91 -12.03 3.63
CA VAL A 154 -9.94 -10.60 3.26
C VAL A 154 -11.02 -10.34 2.21
N LYS A 155 -11.18 -11.22 1.21
CA LYS A 155 -12.25 -11.13 0.20
C LYS A 155 -13.62 -11.26 0.86
N LEU A 156 -13.82 -12.29 1.69
CA LEU A 156 -15.05 -12.50 2.45
C LEU A 156 -15.39 -11.29 3.30
N ARG A 157 -14.40 -10.71 4.00
CA ARG A 157 -14.58 -9.50 4.80
C ARG A 157 -15.01 -8.31 3.93
N GLN A 158 -14.48 -8.18 2.73
CA GLN A 158 -14.85 -7.10 1.81
C GLN A 158 -16.28 -7.26 1.31
N GLU A 159 -16.69 -8.48 0.98
CA GLU A 159 -18.07 -8.80 0.60
C GLU A 159 -19.06 -8.53 1.73
N LEU A 160 -18.76 -8.98 2.95
CA LEU A 160 -19.57 -8.70 4.14
C LEU A 160 -19.72 -7.19 4.41
N ARG A 161 -18.66 -6.41 4.17
CA ARG A 161 -18.71 -4.94 4.29
C ARG A 161 -19.67 -4.33 3.26
N THR A 162 -19.64 -4.80 2.02
CA THR A 162 -20.56 -4.34 0.96
C THR A 162 -22.01 -4.66 1.33
N ILE A 163 -22.28 -5.88 1.80
CA ILE A 163 -23.61 -6.29 2.26
C ILE A 163 -24.10 -5.38 3.41
N GLY A 164 -23.24 -5.11 4.40
CA GLY A 164 -23.58 -4.21 5.50
C GLY A 164 -23.88 -2.77 5.04
N GLY A 165 -23.17 -2.28 4.02
CA GLY A 165 -23.45 -0.99 3.40
C GLY A 165 -24.85 -0.93 2.79
N HIS A 166 -25.20 -1.91 1.96
CA HIS A 166 -26.52 -1.99 1.33
C HIS A 166 -27.65 -2.11 2.38
N LEU A 167 -27.44 -2.88 3.45
CA LEU A 167 -28.41 -2.99 4.55
C LEU A 167 -28.62 -1.65 5.26
N SER A 168 -27.55 -0.89 5.49
CA SER A 168 -27.65 0.44 6.09
C SER A 168 -28.40 1.42 5.19
N GLU A 169 -28.22 1.34 3.88
CA GLU A 169 -28.96 2.16 2.90
C GLU A 169 -30.45 1.80 2.89
N LEU A 170 -30.78 0.50 2.87
CA LEU A 170 -32.17 0.03 2.96
C LEU A 170 -32.86 0.49 4.25
N ALA A 171 -32.17 0.39 5.39
CA ALA A 171 -32.68 0.87 6.66
C ALA A 171 -32.93 2.38 6.63
N ALA A 172 -31.99 3.17 6.06
CA ALA A 172 -32.14 4.61 5.93
C ALA A 172 -33.35 5.00 5.04
N ILE A 173 -33.63 4.23 3.99
CA ILE A 173 -34.79 4.44 3.10
C ILE A 173 -36.11 4.09 3.81
N GLN A 174 -36.12 3.05 4.66
CA GLN A 174 -37.34 2.62 5.35
C GLN A 174 -37.67 3.46 6.59
N HIS A 175 -36.68 4.04 7.27
CA HIS A 175 -36.88 4.90 8.43
C HIS A 175 -37.91 6.04 8.24
N PRO A 176 -37.97 6.77 7.11
CA PRO A 176 -38.98 7.82 6.91
C PRO A 176 -40.40 7.33 6.57
N ILE A 177 -40.60 6.06 6.19
CA ILE A 177 -41.90 5.56 5.66
C ILE A 177 -42.78 4.94 6.75
N GLY A 178 -42.27 4.75 7.97
CA GLY A 178 -43.08 4.36 9.13
C GLY A 178 -43.70 2.96 8.98
N GLY A 179 -42.89 1.94 9.25
CA GLY A 179 -43.35 0.55 9.39
C GLY A 179 -42.47 -0.41 8.59
N PHE A 180 -41.64 -1.16 9.30
CA PHE A 180 -40.91 -2.28 8.74
C PHE A 180 -41.86 -3.49 8.70
N ASP A 181 -42.18 -4.00 7.52
CA ASP A 181 -42.95 -5.24 7.40
C ASP A 181 -42.05 -6.42 7.81
N ASN A 182 -42.10 -6.74 9.10
CA ASN A 182 -41.38 -7.85 9.72
C ASN A 182 -41.64 -9.18 8.99
N LYS A 183 -42.83 -9.36 8.40
CA LYS A 183 -43.18 -10.60 7.72
C LYS A 183 -42.44 -10.71 6.39
N THR A 184 -42.46 -9.67 5.56
CA THR A 184 -41.72 -9.64 4.29
C THR A 184 -40.21 -9.78 4.51
N PHE A 185 -39.69 -9.15 5.57
CA PHE A 185 -38.27 -9.31 5.91
C PHE A 185 -37.92 -10.73 6.35
N ALA A 186 -38.74 -11.36 7.19
CA ALA A 186 -38.53 -12.75 7.60
C ALA A 186 -38.57 -13.71 6.40
N GLU A 187 -39.46 -13.48 5.44
CA GLU A 187 -39.53 -14.23 4.18
C GLU A 187 -38.26 -14.03 3.34
N LEU A 188 -37.74 -12.80 3.23
CA LEU A 188 -36.49 -12.49 2.53
C LEU A 188 -35.27 -13.16 3.18
N CYS A 189 -35.16 -13.12 4.51
CA CYS A 189 -34.09 -13.79 5.25
C CYS A 189 -34.14 -15.31 5.05
N SER A 190 -35.32 -15.92 5.12
CA SER A 190 -35.51 -17.36 4.87
C SER A 190 -35.11 -17.75 3.43
N ALA A 191 -35.50 -16.95 2.44
CA ALA A 191 -35.09 -17.15 1.05
C ALA A 191 -33.57 -17.04 0.87
N HIS A 192 -32.92 -16.08 1.52
CA HIS A 192 -31.47 -15.92 1.49
C HIS A 192 -30.74 -17.11 2.13
N GLU A 193 -31.18 -17.58 3.29
CA GLU A 193 -30.62 -18.77 3.94
C GLU A 193 -30.74 -20.02 3.06
N ASN A 194 -31.87 -20.20 2.38
CA ASN A 194 -32.07 -21.32 1.46
C ASN A 194 -31.14 -21.23 0.24
N ALA A 195 -30.89 -20.03 -0.29
CA ALA A 195 -29.93 -19.81 -1.37
C ALA A 195 -28.49 -20.14 -0.93
N LEU A 196 -28.10 -19.71 0.28
CA LEU A 196 -26.79 -20.06 0.85
C LEU A 196 -26.62 -21.57 1.03
N LYS A 197 -27.65 -22.26 1.56
CA LYS A 197 -27.64 -23.74 1.70
C LYS A 197 -27.50 -24.43 0.34
N ALA A 198 -28.17 -23.94 -0.69
CA ALA A 198 -28.07 -24.49 -2.05
C ALA A 198 -26.67 -24.32 -2.64
N ILE A 199 -26.06 -23.12 -2.48
CA ILE A 199 -24.69 -22.85 -2.92
C ILE A 199 -23.69 -23.76 -2.20
N LEU A 200 -23.79 -23.88 -0.87
CA LEU A 200 -22.93 -24.75 -0.09
C LEU A 200 -23.07 -26.22 -0.49
N SER A 201 -24.30 -26.69 -0.74
CA SER A 201 -24.56 -28.04 -1.26
C SER A 201 -23.90 -28.28 -2.61
N ALA A 202 -24.00 -27.33 -3.54
CA ALA A 202 -23.37 -27.40 -4.86
C ALA A 202 -21.83 -27.42 -4.78
N LEU A 203 -21.24 -26.64 -3.88
CA LEU A 203 -19.79 -26.60 -3.65
C LEU A 203 -19.26 -27.85 -2.93
N SER A 204 -20.12 -28.56 -2.19
CA SER A 204 -19.76 -29.78 -1.44
C SER A 204 -19.91 -31.08 -2.24
N LYS A 205 -20.44 -31.02 -3.47
CA LYS A 205 -20.46 -32.19 -4.35
C LYS A 205 -19.05 -32.42 -4.92
N PRO A 206 -18.47 -33.63 -4.74
CA PRO A 206 -17.13 -33.96 -5.22
C PRO A 206 -17.03 -33.94 -6.75
#